data_AF-A0A2J0L147-F1
#
_entry.id   AF-A0A2J0L147-F1
#
_cell.length_a   1.000
_cell.length_b   1.000
_cell.length_c   1.000
_cell.angle_alpha   90.00
_cell.angle_beta   90.00
_cell.angle_gamma   90.00
#
_symmetry.space_group_name_H-M   'P 1'
#
loop_
_entity.id
_entity.type
_entity.pdbx_description
1 polymer ?
#
loop_
_entity_poly.entity_id
_entity_poly.type
_entity_poly.pdbx_seq_one_letter_code
_entity_poly.pdbx_strand_id
1 'polypeptide(L)'
;MFIKSISSKIIFWYMLVLMILLFSFSTVLYYNFNKHLYDGLDGLLLSRAEGVTNSIETYWEAERLEAVKDGVEGNVFTKTNNINFIKIIKRWISESSNDPALISIMVQIFDSNGNNIAASNNLPPLVKLPKKTFFNISKGNYSFDKVDIQYTKEKLFSLRLLTMPVIENGSLAYIV
;
A
#
# COMPACT_ATOMS: atom_id res chain seq x y z
N MET A 1 -6.29 55.72 -12.78
CA MET A 1 -7.03 56.83 -12.14
C MET A 1 -8.12 56.30 -11.18
N PHE A 2 -7.81 55.30 -10.33
CA PHE A 2 -8.84 54.56 -9.57
C PHE A 2 -8.69 54.56 -8.03
N ILE A 3 -7.67 55.23 -7.45
CA ILE A 3 -7.40 55.17 -5.99
C ILE A 3 -7.45 56.56 -5.32
N LYS A 4 -8.28 57.48 -5.81
CA LYS A 4 -8.42 58.81 -5.17
C LYS A 4 -9.47 58.87 -4.06
N SER A 5 -10.47 57.98 -4.06
CA SER A 5 -11.53 58.00 -3.03
C SER A 5 -11.10 57.31 -1.74
N ILE A 6 -11.45 57.91 -0.60
CA ILE A 6 -11.24 57.37 0.76
C ILE A 6 -11.93 56.02 0.93
N SER A 7 -13.14 55.86 0.36
CA SER A 7 -13.89 54.61 0.40
C SER A 7 -13.13 53.46 -0.27
N SER A 8 -12.49 53.70 -1.41
CA SER A 8 -11.69 52.69 -2.12
C SER A 8 -10.46 52.25 -1.33
N LYS A 9 -9.82 53.16 -0.58
CA LYS A 9 -8.68 52.81 0.29
C LYS A 9 -9.12 51.90 1.44
N ILE A 10 -10.27 52.21 2.06
CA ILE A 10 -10.83 51.41 3.15
C ILE A 10 -11.18 50.01 2.64
N ILE A 11 -11.88 49.90 1.50
CA ILE A 11 -12.22 48.61 0.88
C ILE A 11 -10.95 47.80 0.58
N PHE A 12 -9.91 48.45 0.05
CA PHE A 12 -8.64 47.78 -0.25
C PHE A 12 -7.98 47.21 1.02
N TRP A 13 -7.93 47.98 2.11
CA TRP A 13 -7.40 47.49 3.38
C TRP A 13 -8.21 46.32 3.94
N TYR A 14 -9.55 46.38 3.87
CA TYR A 14 -10.40 45.26 4.28
C TYR A 14 -10.17 44.02 3.43
N MET A 15 -10.07 44.16 2.10
CA MET A 15 -9.74 43.03 1.21
C MET A 15 -8.37 42.44 1.54
N LEU A 16 -7.37 43.28 1.82
CA LEU A 16 -6.02 42.83 2.13
C LEU A 16 -5.98 42.05 3.45
N VAL A 17 -6.63 42.56 4.50
CA VAL A 17 -6.74 41.85 5.79
C VAL A 17 -7.50 40.52 5.61
N LEU A 18 -8.61 40.52 4.87
CA LEU A 18 -9.38 39.31 4.61
C LEU A 18 -8.58 38.28 3.82
N MET A 19 -7.82 38.72 2.81
CA MET A 19 -6.97 37.87 1.99
C MET A 19 -5.90 37.18 2.86
N ILE A 20 -5.23 37.92 3.74
CA ILE A 20 -4.22 37.36 4.64
C ILE A 20 -4.85 36.33 5.59
N LEU A 21 -6.02 36.65 6.15
CA LEU A 21 -6.72 35.76 7.07
C LEU A 21 -7.14 34.45 6.40
N LEU A 22 -7.75 34.54 5.20
CA LEU A 22 -8.13 33.37 4.42
C LEU A 22 -6.93 32.56 3.94
N PHE A 23 -5.83 33.22 3.57
CA PHE A 23 -4.61 32.55 3.14
C PHE A 23 -3.97 31.77 4.29
N SER A 24 -3.88 32.37 5.47
CA SER A 24 -3.38 31.72 6.68
C SER A 24 -4.24 30.50 7.05
N PHE A 25 -5.57 30.67 7.09
CA PHE A 25 -6.49 29.59 7.39
C PHE A 25 -6.39 28.45 6.36
N SER A 26 -6.37 28.78 5.07
CA SER A 26 -6.25 27.80 3.99
C SER A 26 -4.94 27.00 4.08
N THR A 27 -3.84 27.68 4.43
CA THR A 27 -2.54 27.04 4.61
C THR A 27 -2.57 26.05 5.77
N VAL A 28 -3.08 26.45 6.94
CA VAL A 28 -3.19 25.56 8.12
C VAL A 28 -4.11 24.37 7.81
N LEU A 29 -5.27 24.64 7.21
CA LEU A 29 -6.22 23.60 6.82
C LEU A 29 -5.59 22.61 5.85
N TYR A 30 -4.88 23.09 4.83
CA TYR A 30 -4.21 22.25 3.84
C TYR A 30 -3.16 21.35 4.49
N TYR A 31 -2.28 21.90 5.33
CA TYR A 31 -1.26 21.11 6.02
C TYR A 31 -1.87 20.04 6.93
N ASN A 32 -2.90 20.41 7.70
CA ASN A 32 -3.52 19.49 8.64
C ASN A 32 -4.29 18.39 7.93
N PHE A 33 -5.08 18.74 6.91
CA PHE A 33 -5.83 17.80 6.11
C PHE A 33 -4.91 16.82 5.39
N ASN A 34 -3.84 17.31 4.76
CA ASN A 34 -2.87 16.47 4.07
C ASN A 34 -2.20 15.48 5.03
N LYS A 35 -1.80 15.94 6.22
CA LYS A 35 -1.21 15.07 7.25
C LYS A 35 -2.19 13.97 7.70
N HIS A 36 -3.40 14.34 8.11
CA HIS A 36 -4.40 13.37 8.56
C HIS A 36 -4.81 12.38 7.46
N LEU A 37 -4.84 12.81 6.21
CA LEU A 37 -5.13 11.95 5.08
C LEU A 37 -4.05 10.86 4.92
N TYR A 38 -2.76 11.24 4.96
CA TYR A 38 -1.68 10.27 4.85
C TYR A 38 -1.61 9.34 6.07
N ASP A 39 -1.72 9.87 7.28
CA ASP A 39 -1.67 9.06 8.50
C ASP A 39 -2.82 8.03 8.51
N GLY A 40 -4.03 8.45 8.11
CA GLY A 40 -5.19 7.56 8.01
C GLY A 40 -5.07 6.52 6.89
N LEU A 41 -4.55 6.91 5.74
CA LEU A 41 -4.36 6.01 4.61
C LEU A 41 -3.24 5.00 4.88
N ASP A 42 -2.14 5.42 5.49
CA ASP A 42 -1.02 4.54 5.87
C ASP A 42 -1.49 3.53 6.93
N GLY A 43 -2.29 3.95 7.91
CA GLY A 43 -2.91 3.05 8.89
C GLY A 43 -3.88 2.05 8.25
N LEU A 44 -4.68 2.48 7.28
CA LEU A 44 -5.56 1.60 6.51
C LEU A 44 -4.74 0.56 5.74
N LEU A 45 -3.71 0.99 5.00
CA LEU A 45 -2.85 0.08 4.24
C LEU A 45 -2.19 -0.96 5.14
N LEU A 46 -1.68 -0.54 6.31
CA LEU A 46 -1.06 -1.45 7.26
C LEU A 46 -2.05 -2.50 7.78
N SER A 47 -3.21 -2.07 8.26
CA SER A 47 -4.25 -2.98 8.74
C SER A 47 -4.71 -3.97 7.66
N ARG A 48 -4.79 -3.53 6.41
CA ARG A 48 -5.13 -4.40 5.29
C ARG A 48 -4.00 -5.38 4.96
N ALA A 49 -2.75 -4.94 4.94
CA ALA A 49 -1.60 -5.82 4.69
C ALA A 49 -1.44 -6.88 5.78
N GLU A 50 -1.67 -6.54 7.05
CA GLU A 50 -1.74 -7.49 8.15
C GLU A 50 -2.88 -8.50 7.94
N GLY A 51 -4.07 -8.03 7.55
CA GLY A 51 -5.20 -8.90 7.23
C GLY A 51 -4.92 -9.88 6.09
N VAL A 52 -4.28 -9.42 5.01
CA VAL A 52 -3.82 -10.26 3.90
C VAL A 52 -2.81 -11.30 4.38
N THR A 53 -1.81 -10.86 5.15
CA THR A 53 -0.76 -11.74 5.69
C THR A 53 -1.35 -12.83 6.57
N ASN A 54 -2.24 -12.46 7.51
CA ASN A 54 -2.92 -13.41 8.39
C ASN A 54 -3.81 -14.40 7.64
N SER A 55 -4.46 -13.95 6.56
CA SER A 55 -5.29 -14.83 5.73
C SER A 55 -4.45 -15.86 4.98
N ILE A 56 -3.34 -15.43 4.37
CA ILE A 56 -2.37 -16.33 3.72
C ILE A 56 -1.79 -17.33 4.72
N GLU A 57 -1.43 -16.85 5.92
CA GLU A 57 -0.93 -17.70 7.01
C GLU A 57 -1.93 -18.79 7.37
N THR A 58 -3.20 -18.42 7.54
CA THR A 58 -4.27 -19.36 7.89
C THR A 58 -4.43 -20.44 6.81
N TYR A 59 -4.40 -20.07 5.53
CA TYR A 59 -4.44 -21.01 4.42
C TYR A 59 -3.23 -21.94 4.39
N TRP A 60 -2.03 -21.41 4.67
CA TRP A 60 -0.80 -22.19 4.74
C TRP A 60 -0.83 -23.21 5.89
N GLU A 61 -1.22 -22.77 7.07
CA GLU A 61 -1.33 -23.61 8.26
C GLU A 61 -2.38 -24.71 8.10
N ALA A 62 -3.51 -24.42 7.46
CA ALA A 62 -4.52 -25.41 7.13
C ALA A 62 -3.97 -26.52 6.21
N GLU A 63 -3.29 -26.13 5.12
CA GLU A 63 -2.69 -27.10 4.20
C GLU A 63 -1.59 -27.92 4.89
N ARG A 64 -0.79 -27.29 5.76
CA ARG A 64 0.25 -27.99 6.54
C ARG A 64 -0.38 -29.05 7.46
N LEU A 65 -1.47 -28.72 8.14
CA LEU A 65 -2.18 -29.67 9.00
C LEU A 65 -2.78 -30.85 8.22
N GLU A 66 -3.29 -30.60 7.01
CA GLU A 66 -3.78 -31.66 6.13
C GLU A 66 -2.64 -32.57 5.66
N ALA A 67 -1.53 -32.00 5.20
CA ALA A 67 -0.40 -32.79 4.73
C ALA A 67 0.25 -33.64 5.85
N VAL A 68 0.30 -33.12 7.09
CA VAL A 68 0.77 -33.91 8.25
C VAL A 68 -0.18 -35.06 8.58
N LYS A 69 -1.50 -34.88 8.44
CA LYS A 69 -2.48 -35.97 8.60
C LYS A 69 -2.28 -37.07 7.55
N ASP A 70 -1.84 -36.69 6.34
CA ASP A 70 -1.53 -37.62 5.25
C ASP A 70 -0.13 -38.26 5.36
N GLY A 71 0.58 -38.03 6.48
CA GLY A 71 1.86 -38.67 6.78
C GLY A 71 3.09 -37.97 6.21
N VAL A 72 2.96 -36.73 5.73
CA VAL A 72 4.10 -35.91 5.27
C VAL A 72 4.82 -35.30 6.48
N GLU A 73 6.14 -35.44 6.56
CA GLU A 73 6.95 -34.89 7.66
C GLU A 73 6.84 -33.35 7.73
N GLY A 74 6.50 -32.84 8.92
CA GLY A 74 6.26 -31.41 9.18
C GLY A 74 7.44 -30.46 8.95
N ASN A 75 8.67 -30.99 8.81
CA ASN A 75 9.88 -30.18 8.64
C ASN A 75 10.17 -29.75 7.19
N VAL A 76 9.36 -30.17 6.22
CA VAL A 76 9.52 -29.82 4.78
C VAL A 76 8.73 -28.55 4.40
N PHE A 77 7.92 -28.01 5.31
CA PHE A 77 7.02 -26.89 5.04
C PHE A 77 7.66 -25.53 5.37
N THR A 78 8.63 -25.11 4.57
CA THR A 78 9.05 -23.70 4.50
C THR A 78 8.19 -22.94 3.49
N LYS A 79 7.94 -21.64 3.71
CA LYS A 79 7.28 -20.77 2.73
C LYS A 79 8.25 -20.29 1.65
N THR A 80 9.52 -20.14 2.04
CA THR A 80 10.59 -19.63 1.17
C THR A 80 10.79 -20.53 -0.05
N ASN A 81 10.52 -19.98 -1.24
CA ASN A 81 10.66 -20.66 -2.54
C ASN A 81 9.93 -22.02 -2.63
N ASN A 82 8.83 -22.19 -1.88
CA ASN A 82 8.06 -23.43 -1.89
C ASN A 82 6.94 -23.37 -2.93
N ILE A 83 6.91 -24.37 -3.82
CA ILE A 83 5.94 -24.47 -4.91
C ILE A 83 4.50 -24.58 -4.38
N ASN A 84 4.29 -25.31 -3.28
CA ASN A 84 2.97 -25.47 -2.66
C ASN A 84 2.50 -24.14 -2.06
N PHE A 85 3.40 -23.39 -1.41
CA PHE A 85 3.10 -22.06 -0.89
C PHE A 85 2.71 -21.10 -2.02
N ILE A 86 3.46 -21.08 -3.13
CA ILE A 86 3.12 -20.29 -4.33
C ILE A 86 1.74 -20.66 -4.87
N LYS A 87 1.39 -21.95 -4.90
CA LYS A 87 0.07 -22.43 -5.34
C LYS A 87 -1.03 -21.93 -4.41
N ILE A 88 -0.81 -21.95 -3.11
CA ILE A 88 -1.74 -21.45 -2.10
C ILE A 88 -1.96 -19.96 -2.25
N ILE A 89 -0.90 -19.17 -2.42
CA ILE A 89 -1.01 -17.72 -2.68
C ILE A 89 -1.86 -17.44 -3.92
N LYS A 90 -1.59 -18.14 -5.03
CA LYS A 90 -2.34 -17.96 -6.28
C LYS A 90 -3.82 -18.33 -6.11
N ARG A 91 -4.11 -19.42 -5.40
CA ARG A 91 -5.47 -19.83 -5.04
C ARG A 91 -6.14 -18.76 -4.19
N TRP A 92 -5.48 -18.31 -3.12
CA TRP A 92 -5.99 -17.29 -2.21
C TRP A 92 -6.31 -15.98 -2.94
N ILE A 93 -5.42 -15.46 -3.81
CA ILE A 93 -5.71 -14.25 -4.60
C ILE A 93 -6.90 -14.47 -5.54
N SER A 94 -6.97 -15.63 -6.20
CA SER A 94 -8.08 -15.93 -7.11
C SER A 94 -9.43 -15.99 -6.38
N GLU A 95 -9.48 -16.62 -5.21
CA GLU A 95 -10.70 -16.73 -4.39
C GLU A 95 -11.07 -15.38 -3.75
N SER A 96 -10.06 -14.66 -3.25
CA SER A 96 -10.24 -13.41 -2.51
C SER A 96 -10.40 -12.20 -3.43
N SER A 97 -10.20 -12.35 -4.74
CA SER A 97 -10.43 -11.28 -5.73
C SER A 97 -11.89 -10.78 -5.76
N ASN A 98 -12.83 -11.57 -5.25
CA ASN A 98 -14.23 -11.20 -5.13
C ASN A 98 -14.62 -10.67 -3.75
N ASP A 99 -13.69 -10.62 -2.79
CA ASP A 99 -13.93 -10.10 -1.45
C ASP A 99 -14.07 -8.56 -1.51
N PRO A 100 -15.22 -7.98 -1.10
CA PRO A 100 -15.42 -6.54 -1.04
C PRO A 100 -14.32 -5.79 -0.27
N ALA A 101 -13.72 -6.43 0.74
CA ALA A 101 -12.61 -5.86 1.51
C ALA A 101 -11.34 -5.65 0.66
N LEU A 102 -11.12 -6.52 -0.32
CA LEU A 102 -9.97 -6.50 -1.23
C LEU A 102 -10.26 -5.77 -2.54
N ILE A 103 -11.53 -5.57 -2.92
CA ILE A 103 -11.88 -4.74 -4.10
C ILE A 103 -11.34 -3.31 -3.97
N SER A 104 -11.25 -2.79 -2.74
CA SER A 104 -10.79 -1.42 -2.46
C SER A 104 -9.27 -1.23 -2.45
N ILE A 105 -8.48 -2.31 -2.50
CA ILE A 105 -7.02 -2.27 -2.48
C ILE A 105 -6.42 -3.15 -3.57
N MET A 106 -5.22 -2.82 -4.02
CA MET A 106 -4.48 -3.65 -4.95
C MET A 106 -3.40 -4.39 -4.18
N VAL A 107 -3.31 -5.70 -4.39
CA VAL A 107 -2.36 -6.57 -3.69
C VAL A 107 -1.44 -7.23 -4.70
N GLN A 108 -0.14 -7.17 -4.43
CA GLN A 108 0.87 -7.94 -5.16
C GLN A 108 1.68 -8.73 -4.15
N ILE A 109 2.04 -9.96 -4.52
CA ILE A 109 2.85 -10.81 -3.66
C ILE A 109 4.11 -11.17 -4.43
N PHE A 110 5.26 -10.94 -3.81
CA PHE A 110 6.56 -11.25 -4.37
C PHE A 110 7.27 -12.33 -3.56
N ASP A 111 8.09 -13.13 -4.21
CA ASP A 111 8.96 -14.10 -3.56
C ASP A 111 10.09 -13.40 -2.76
N SER A 112 10.89 -14.18 -2.04
CA SER A 112 12.06 -13.70 -1.32
C SER A 112 13.11 -13.00 -2.21
N ASN A 113 13.03 -13.20 -3.53
CA ASN A 113 13.95 -12.63 -4.52
C ASN A 113 13.37 -11.37 -5.19
N GLY A 114 12.14 -10.98 -4.87
CA GLY A 114 11.45 -9.84 -5.48
C GLY A 114 10.77 -10.15 -6.81
N ASN A 115 10.59 -11.42 -7.19
CA ASN A 115 9.81 -11.82 -8.34
C ASN A 115 8.33 -11.84 -7.99
N ASN A 116 7.47 -11.30 -8.86
CA ASN A 116 6.03 -11.33 -8.65
C ASN A 116 5.52 -12.78 -8.74
N ILE A 117 4.87 -13.26 -7.69
CA ILE A 117 4.23 -14.57 -7.62
C ILE A 117 2.76 -14.46 -8.03
N ALA A 118 2.08 -13.42 -7.55
CA ALA A 118 0.66 -13.22 -7.77
C ALA A 118 0.26 -11.75 -7.59
N ALA A 119 -0.87 -11.38 -8.18
CA ALA A 119 -1.36 -10.02 -8.26
C ALA A 119 -2.89 -10.03 -8.35
N SER A 120 -3.55 -9.08 -7.69
CA SER A 120 -5.01 -8.87 -7.81
C SER A 120 -5.42 -8.49 -9.24
N ASN A 121 -6.61 -8.91 -9.67
CA ASN A 121 -7.09 -8.68 -11.04
C ASN A 121 -7.26 -7.20 -11.44
N ASN A 122 -7.40 -6.29 -10.48
CA ASN A 122 -7.67 -4.87 -10.72
C ASN A 122 -6.39 -4.01 -10.89
N LEU A 123 -5.24 -4.64 -11.14
CA LEU A 123 -3.96 -3.95 -11.19
C LEU A 123 -3.68 -3.29 -12.56
N PRO A 124 -3.28 -2.01 -12.59
CA PRO A 124 -2.55 -1.42 -13.73
C PRO A 124 -1.20 -2.14 -13.92
N PRO A 125 -0.50 -1.93 -15.05
CA PRO A 125 0.71 -2.68 -15.39
C PRO A 125 1.70 -2.78 -14.22
N LEU A 126 2.16 -4.02 -13.97
CA LEU A 126 2.94 -4.46 -12.81
C LEU A 126 3.93 -3.40 -12.31
N VAL A 127 3.65 -2.86 -11.12
CA VAL A 127 4.57 -1.99 -10.39
C VAL A 127 5.77 -2.83 -9.95
N LYS A 128 6.91 -2.66 -10.62
CA LYS A 128 8.16 -3.29 -10.18
C LYS A 128 8.62 -2.68 -8.87
N LEU A 129 9.03 -3.52 -7.93
CA LEU A 129 9.65 -3.08 -6.67
C LEU A 129 10.94 -2.28 -6.95
N PRO A 130 11.02 -1.01 -6.52
CA PRO A 130 12.25 -0.26 -6.61
C PRO A 130 13.36 -0.96 -5.81
N LYS A 131 14.59 -1.00 -6.36
CA LYS A 131 15.74 -1.67 -5.70
C LYS A 131 15.99 -1.15 -4.28
N LYS A 132 15.79 0.15 -4.06
CA LYS A 132 15.94 0.79 -2.74
C LYS A 132 14.91 0.25 -1.75
N THR A 133 13.65 0.15 -2.18
CA THR A 133 12.56 -0.40 -1.38
C THR A 133 12.85 -1.86 -1.05
N PHE A 134 13.22 -2.68 -2.03
CA PHE A 134 13.60 -4.08 -1.80
C PHE A 134 14.73 -4.25 -0.77
N PHE A 135 15.79 -3.43 -0.85
CA PHE A 135 16.89 -3.46 0.12
C PHE A 135 16.47 -3.08 1.55
N ASN A 136 15.49 -2.19 1.71
CA ASN A 136 14.97 -1.86 3.03
C ASN A 136 14.11 -2.99 3.61
N ILE A 137 13.33 -3.63 2.75
CA ILE A 137 12.41 -4.72 3.08
C ILE A 137 13.16 -6.00 3.43
N SER A 138 14.27 -6.28 2.74
CA SER A 138 15.12 -7.44 3.06
C SER A 138 15.74 -7.38 4.46
N LYS A 139 15.75 -6.20 5.10
CA LYS A 139 16.14 -6.02 6.51
C LYS A 139 14.98 -6.19 7.50
N GLY A 140 13.78 -6.51 7.02
CA GLY A 140 12.59 -6.72 7.84
C GLY A 140 11.77 -5.47 8.12
N ASN A 141 12.07 -4.33 7.48
CA ASN A 141 11.29 -3.10 7.65
C ASN A 141 10.24 -2.97 6.54
N TYR A 142 9.01 -2.58 6.89
CA TYR A 142 8.03 -2.15 5.89
C TYR A 142 8.36 -0.74 5.36
N SER A 143 7.83 -0.40 4.20
CA SER A 143 8.04 0.89 3.54
C SER A 143 6.73 1.45 3.00
N PHE A 144 6.54 2.76 3.13
CA PHE A 144 5.48 3.48 2.43
C PHE A 144 6.07 4.31 1.31
N ASP A 145 5.65 4.02 0.09
CA ASP A 145 6.13 4.68 -1.12
C ASP A 145 4.98 5.36 -1.86
N LYS A 146 5.32 6.35 -2.69
CA LYS A 146 4.38 6.97 -3.63
C LYS A 146 4.83 6.63 -5.04
N VAL A 147 3.95 6.02 -5.82
CA VAL A 147 4.26 5.57 -7.18
C VAL A 147 3.29 6.22 -8.14
N ASP A 148 3.82 6.90 -9.15
CA ASP A 148 3.02 7.44 -10.24
C ASP A 148 2.90 6.39 -11.34
N ILE A 149 1.67 5.92 -11.56
CA ILE A 149 1.34 4.95 -12.61
C ILE A 149 0.70 5.65 -13.79
N GLN A 150 1.11 5.25 -14.99
CA GLN A 150 0.49 5.73 -16.23
C GLN A 150 -0.73 4.86 -16.55
N TYR A 151 -1.93 5.37 -16.26
CA TYR A 151 -3.18 4.64 -16.53
C TYR A 151 -3.61 4.77 -17.99
N THR A 152 -3.31 5.92 -18.62
CA THR A 152 -3.56 6.19 -20.03
C THR A 152 -2.42 7.07 -20.55
N LYS A 153 -2.23 7.16 -21.88
CA LYS A 153 -1.10 7.92 -22.49
C LYS A 153 -0.94 9.36 -21.96
N GLU A 154 -2.00 9.96 -21.41
CA GLU A 154 -2.03 11.36 -20.97
C GLU A 154 -2.27 11.57 -19.47
N LYS A 155 -2.53 10.51 -18.68
CA LYS A 155 -2.90 10.67 -17.26
C LYS A 155 -2.06 9.80 -16.33
N LEU A 156 -1.27 10.46 -15.50
CA LEU A 156 -0.57 9.87 -14.37
C LEU A 156 -1.51 9.85 -13.16
N PHE A 157 -1.54 8.72 -12.46
CA PHE A 157 -2.25 8.57 -11.19
C PHE A 157 -1.24 8.23 -10.10
N SER A 158 -1.21 9.01 -9.03
CA SER A 158 -0.38 8.70 -7.88
C SER A 158 -1.05 7.67 -6.99
N LEU A 159 -0.36 6.57 -6.72
CA LEU A 159 -0.73 5.58 -5.72
C LEU A 159 0.17 5.71 -4.50
N ARG A 160 -0.44 5.54 -3.31
CA ARG A 160 0.31 5.21 -2.10
C ARG A 160 0.44 3.70 -2.04
N LEU A 161 1.67 3.22 -1.83
CA LEU A 161 2.01 1.82 -1.73
C LEU A 161 2.53 1.55 -0.32
N LEU A 162 2.06 0.49 0.31
CA LEU A 162 2.74 -0.16 1.42
C LEU A 162 3.44 -1.38 0.87
N THR A 163 4.67 -1.62 1.31
CA THR A 163 5.36 -2.88 1.07
C THR A 163 5.83 -3.47 2.39
N MET A 164 5.42 -4.70 2.66
CA MET A 164 5.60 -5.37 3.94
C MET A 164 6.36 -6.70 3.77
N PRO A 165 7.52 -6.88 4.45
CA PRO A 165 8.18 -8.18 4.47
C PRO A 165 7.43 -9.14 5.38
N VAL A 166 7.34 -10.39 4.95
CA VAL A 166 6.95 -11.51 5.83
C VAL A 166 8.18 -12.36 6.08
N ILE A 167 8.55 -12.47 7.36
CA ILE A 167 9.77 -13.14 7.81
C ILE A 167 9.41 -14.47 8.44
N GLU A 168 10.08 -15.53 8.01
CA GLU A 168 9.98 -16.87 8.58
C GLU A 168 11.38 -17.32 9.00
N ASN A 169 11.53 -17.78 10.25
CA ASN A 169 12.82 -18.25 10.79
C ASN A 169 13.98 -17.24 10.60
N GLY A 170 13.69 -15.94 10.74
CA GLY A 170 14.67 -14.86 10.60
C GLY A 170 15.08 -14.56 9.14
N SER A 171 14.47 -15.22 8.16
CA SER A 171 14.70 -15.01 6.73
C SER A 171 13.46 -14.47 6.04
N LEU A 172 13.65 -13.64 5.01
CA LEU A 172 12.54 -13.14 4.20
C LEU A 172 11.88 -14.32 3.46
N ALA A 173 10.61 -14.57 3.76
CA ALA A 173 9.81 -15.61 3.12
C ALA A 173 9.17 -15.09 1.83
N TYR A 174 8.45 -13.98 1.93
CA TYR A 174 7.78 -13.29 0.82
C TYR A 174 7.51 -11.82 1.17
N ILE A 175 7.02 -11.07 0.20
CA ILE A 175 6.70 -9.65 0.32
C ILE A 175 5.26 -9.42 -0.13
N VAL A 176 4.52 -8.59 0.61
CA VAL A 176 3.17 -8.10 0.26
C VAL A 176 3.23 -6.62 -0.07
#